data_AF-A0A1N7FAJ7-F1
#
_entry.id   AF-A0A1N7FAJ7-F1
#
_cell.length_a   1.000
_cell.length_b   1.000
_cell.length_c   1.000
_cell.angle_alpha   90.00
_cell.angle_beta   90.00
_cell.angle_gamma   90.00
#
_symmetry.space_group_name_H-M   'P 1'
#
loop_
_entity.id
_entity.type
_entity.pdbx_description
1 polymer ?
#
loop_
_entity_poly.entity_id
_entity_poly.type
_entity_poly.pdbx_seq_one_letter_code
_entity_poly.pdbx_strand_id
1 'polypeptide(L)'
;MRHGLYFGFLALAVLALTGCDVVKQTITGDEKALSDAQIAKLIPARVKNAKSWAADMADIFDTLSIKKDAQNICTAIAVIDQESNFAADPAVPNLGNAALKAIDEKLEDKLGKNLAGVFRTMLETRPSPANSFIKQIQAVKTEKQLDELYRQIFDYFTQTYKVAPLTNITRLSGQGLDERINPVTTLGSMQVHIDYARSHRRASMSDRDLRADLYSQYGGLYYGIHRLLTYPANYDKPLYRFADYNSGMYSSRNAAFQQRVATLTGQTLAIDGDLLLYNDGTPLNKKSATEIATIKLLATATKPVSERQIRSDFKKEKTQGFENTVTYRTVSELFDKQTGRKSTYAIMPQVVISGPKLSRDFDTNWFATRVDKRYQNCIATAKRLKLS
;
A
#
# COMPACT_ATOMS: atom_id res chain seq x y z
N MET A 1 57.88 22.07 -66.96
CA MET A 1 58.24 21.76 -65.55
C MET A 1 56.96 21.75 -64.72
N ARG A 2 56.66 20.59 -64.11
CA ARG A 2 56.12 20.38 -62.75
C ARG A 2 55.39 21.56 -62.06
N HIS A 3 54.10 21.41 -61.72
CA HIS A 3 53.57 21.07 -60.37
C HIS A 3 52.03 21.03 -60.44
N GLY A 4 51.43 19.94 -59.97
CA GLY A 4 49.98 19.84 -59.77
C GLY A 4 49.57 20.24 -58.35
N LEU A 5 48.26 20.32 -58.09
CA LEU A 5 47.64 19.85 -56.85
C LEU A 5 46.10 19.86 -57.00
N TYR A 6 45.49 18.83 -56.41
CA TYR A 6 44.07 18.49 -56.38
C TYR A 6 43.25 19.38 -55.43
N PHE A 7 42.02 19.72 -55.80
CA PHE A 7 40.87 20.02 -54.91
C PHE A 7 39.61 19.70 -55.76
N GLY A 8 38.66 18.84 -55.41
CA GLY A 8 38.19 18.41 -54.11
C GLY A 8 36.68 18.66 -54.07
N PHE A 9 35.90 17.81 -54.75
CA PHE A 9 34.43 17.73 -54.65
C PHE A 9 34.04 17.37 -53.22
N LEU A 10 33.36 18.24 -52.48
CA LEU A 10 32.47 17.84 -51.37
C LEU A 10 31.65 19.04 -50.86
N ALA A 11 30.34 19.10 -51.16
CA ALA A 11 29.36 19.80 -50.33
C ALA A 11 27.94 19.55 -50.85
N LEU A 12 27.35 18.38 -50.58
CA LEU A 12 25.89 18.23 -50.57
C LEU A 12 25.48 16.96 -49.79
N ALA A 13 25.38 17.04 -48.47
CA ALA A 13 24.60 16.08 -47.65
C ALA A 13 24.61 16.46 -46.16
N VAL A 14 23.91 17.53 -45.75
CA VAL A 14 23.57 17.74 -44.33
C VAL A 14 22.19 18.38 -44.21
N LEU A 15 21.12 17.65 -44.54
CA LEU A 15 19.74 18.07 -44.25
C LEU A 15 18.81 16.90 -43.83
N ALA A 16 19.34 15.69 -43.63
CA ALA A 16 18.52 14.51 -43.30
C ALA A 16 18.54 14.08 -41.82
N LEU A 17 19.20 14.83 -40.92
CA LEU A 17 19.36 14.41 -39.52
C LEU A 17 18.33 15.01 -38.54
N THR A 18 17.53 16.00 -38.94
CA THR A 18 16.49 16.60 -38.07
C THR A 18 15.11 15.94 -38.21
N GLY A 19 14.90 15.12 -39.24
CA GLY A 19 13.62 14.45 -39.49
C GLY A 19 13.39 13.20 -38.64
N CYS A 20 14.45 12.50 -38.23
CA CYS A 20 14.33 11.26 -37.46
C CYS A 20 13.86 11.49 -36.02
N ASP A 21 14.21 12.60 -35.37
CA ASP A 21 13.76 12.89 -34.00
C ASP A 21 12.27 13.28 -33.95
N VAL A 22 11.79 14.02 -34.94
CA VAL A 22 10.36 14.38 -35.06
C VAL A 22 9.51 13.14 -35.35
N VAL A 23 10.00 12.25 -36.21
CA VAL A 23 9.31 10.98 -36.51
C VAL A 23 9.37 10.02 -35.31
N LYS A 24 10.46 10.00 -34.52
CA LYS A 24 10.52 9.25 -33.26
C LYS A 24 9.48 9.74 -32.25
N GLN A 25 9.36 11.05 -32.05
CA GLN A 25 8.34 11.65 -31.18
C GLN A 25 6.90 11.33 -31.62
N THR A 26 6.67 11.24 -32.93
CA THR A 26 5.33 10.96 -33.47
C THR A 26 4.99 9.46 -33.42
N ILE A 27 5.99 8.57 -33.45
CA ILE A 27 5.81 7.11 -33.41
C ILE A 27 5.80 6.56 -31.98
N THR A 28 6.47 7.20 -31.00
CA THR A 28 6.45 6.72 -29.59
C THR A 28 5.28 7.24 -28.77
N GLY A 29 4.54 8.26 -29.24
CA GLY A 29 3.44 8.84 -28.47
C GLY A 29 3.89 9.29 -27.07
N ASP A 30 5.14 9.76 -26.94
CA ASP A 30 5.66 10.30 -25.68
C ASP A 30 4.89 11.59 -25.33
N GLU A 31 3.73 11.42 -24.70
CA GLU A 31 3.10 12.49 -23.94
C GLU A 31 4.16 13.10 -23.04
N LYS A 32 4.40 14.41 -23.21
CA LYS A 32 5.31 15.15 -22.36
C LYS A 32 4.93 14.94 -20.90
N ALA A 33 5.90 14.50 -20.11
CA ALA A 33 5.76 14.39 -18.66
C ALA A 33 5.18 15.69 -18.08
N LEU A 34 4.14 15.56 -17.26
CA LEU A 34 3.50 16.69 -16.61
C LEU A 34 4.48 17.39 -15.68
N SER A 35 4.57 18.72 -15.78
CA SER A 35 5.31 19.55 -14.83
C SER A 35 4.59 19.65 -13.48
N ASP A 36 5.31 20.02 -12.42
CA ASP A 36 4.75 20.36 -11.11
C ASP A 36 3.60 21.39 -11.21
N ALA A 37 3.74 22.42 -12.05
CA ALA A 37 2.71 23.43 -12.29
C ALA A 37 1.46 22.85 -12.98
N GLN A 38 1.61 21.83 -13.83
CA GLN A 38 0.49 21.12 -14.45
C GLN A 38 -0.18 20.19 -13.43
N ILE A 39 0.61 19.44 -12.66
CA ILE A 39 0.13 18.56 -11.57
C ILE A 39 -0.67 19.38 -10.55
N ALA A 40 -0.19 20.57 -10.15
CA ALA A 40 -0.88 21.45 -9.21
C ALA A 40 -2.29 21.86 -9.68
N LYS A 41 -2.53 21.92 -11.01
CA LYS A 41 -3.87 22.22 -11.57
C LYS A 41 -4.82 21.01 -11.54
N LEU A 42 -4.30 19.81 -11.38
CA LEU A 42 -5.08 18.58 -11.24
C LEU A 42 -5.50 18.29 -9.80
N ILE A 43 -4.77 18.85 -8.82
CA ILE A 43 -5.13 18.77 -7.41
C ILE A 43 -6.43 19.54 -7.15
N PRO A 44 -7.37 19.01 -6.35
CA PRO A 44 -8.64 19.68 -6.09
C PRO A 44 -8.45 21.09 -5.50
N ALA A 45 -9.20 22.07 -5.99
CA ALA A 45 -9.04 23.48 -5.63
C ALA A 45 -9.16 23.80 -4.13
N ARG A 46 -9.82 22.93 -3.35
CA ARG A 46 -9.95 23.07 -1.88
C ARG A 46 -8.64 22.80 -1.12
N VAL A 47 -7.67 22.16 -1.77
CA VAL A 47 -6.41 21.75 -1.14
C VAL A 47 -5.51 22.96 -0.98
N LYS A 48 -5.10 23.21 0.26
CA LYS A 48 -4.11 24.24 0.57
C LYS A 48 -2.73 23.79 0.11
N ASN A 49 -1.90 24.75 -0.32
CA ASN A 49 -0.52 24.50 -0.74
C ASN A 49 -0.39 23.45 -1.87
N ALA A 50 -1.35 23.38 -2.80
CA ALA A 50 -1.33 22.43 -3.92
C ALA A 50 0.00 22.41 -4.71
N LYS A 51 0.68 23.57 -4.82
CA LYS A 51 2.01 23.66 -5.44
C LYS A 51 3.07 22.83 -4.71
N SER A 52 3.05 22.82 -3.38
CA SER A 52 3.97 22.01 -2.56
C SER A 52 3.73 20.52 -2.78
N TRP A 53 2.47 20.08 -2.70
CA TRP A 53 2.10 18.69 -2.96
C TRP A 53 2.48 18.24 -4.38
N ALA A 54 2.28 19.11 -5.37
CA ALA A 54 2.62 18.82 -6.75
C ALA A 54 4.14 18.72 -6.98
N ALA A 55 4.93 19.57 -6.31
CA ALA A 55 6.39 19.51 -6.38
C ALA A 55 6.92 18.20 -5.79
N ASP A 56 6.47 17.81 -4.59
CA ASP A 56 6.85 16.53 -3.97
C ASP A 56 6.41 15.35 -4.84
N MET A 57 5.18 15.36 -5.37
CA MET A 57 4.71 14.31 -6.28
C MET A 57 5.58 14.20 -7.54
N ALA A 58 5.94 15.33 -8.16
CA ALA A 58 6.77 15.33 -9.35
C ALA A 58 8.15 14.71 -9.07
N ASP A 59 8.80 15.12 -7.97
CA ASP A 59 10.09 14.59 -7.55
C ASP A 59 10.05 13.10 -7.20
N ILE A 60 9.00 12.66 -6.50
CA ILE A 60 8.79 11.24 -6.17
C ILE A 60 8.58 10.42 -7.44
N PHE A 61 7.81 10.89 -8.40
CA PHE A 61 7.60 10.18 -9.66
C PHE A 61 8.91 10.05 -10.44
N ASP A 62 9.75 11.08 -10.47
CA ASP A 62 11.08 11.03 -11.08
C ASP A 62 11.98 10.02 -10.33
N THR A 63 12.02 10.11 -9.00
CA THR A 63 12.80 9.21 -8.13
C THR A 63 12.42 7.75 -8.32
N LEU A 64 11.12 7.46 -8.43
CA LEU A 64 10.59 6.11 -8.60
C LEU A 64 10.54 5.66 -10.08
N SER A 65 10.98 6.50 -11.01
CA SER A 65 10.90 6.26 -12.46
C SER A 65 9.48 5.92 -12.93
N ILE A 66 8.47 6.57 -12.34
CA ILE A 66 7.06 6.44 -12.71
C ILE A 66 6.75 7.51 -13.76
N LYS A 67 6.10 7.12 -14.86
CA LYS A 67 5.68 8.07 -15.90
C LYS A 67 4.72 9.12 -15.30
N LYS A 68 5.08 10.39 -15.40
CA LYS A 68 4.26 11.55 -14.99
C LYS A 68 3.18 11.89 -16.02
N ASP A 69 2.35 10.92 -16.38
CA ASP A 69 1.16 11.17 -17.21
C ASP A 69 -0.09 11.42 -16.35
N ALA A 70 -1.18 11.85 -17.00
CA ALA A 70 -2.43 12.12 -16.30
C ALA A 70 -2.98 10.88 -15.57
N GLN A 71 -2.76 9.67 -16.10
CA GLN A 71 -3.29 8.46 -15.49
C GLN A 71 -2.62 8.16 -14.14
N ASN A 72 -1.29 8.18 -14.09
CA ASN A 72 -0.55 7.90 -12.86
C ASN A 72 -0.69 9.04 -11.86
N ILE A 73 -0.62 10.30 -12.32
CA ILE A 73 -0.80 11.47 -11.45
C ILE A 73 -2.20 11.49 -10.83
N CYS A 74 -3.25 11.28 -11.63
CA CYS A 74 -4.61 11.23 -11.09
C CYS A 74 -4.86 10.03 -10.19
N THR A 75 -4.16 8.91 -10.41
CA THR A 75 -4.19 7.75 -9.50
C THR A 75 -3.65 8.13 -8.11
N ALA A 76 -2.48 8.78 -8.06
CA ALA A 76 -1.92 9.25 -6.79
C ALA A 76 -2.82 10.30 -6.12
N ILE A 77 -3.26 11.34 -6.85
CA ILE A 77 -4.16 12.38 -6.34
C ILE A 77 -5.42 11.78 -5.74
N ALA A 78 -6.05 10.82 -6.42
CA ALA A 78 -7.30 10.22 -5.97
C ALA A 78 -7.15 9.47 -4.64
N VAL A 79 -6.04 8.74 -4.46
CA VAL A 79 -5.76 8.01 -3.23
C VAL A 79 -5.39 8.98 -2.09
N ILE A 80 -4.49 9.94 -2.32
CA ILE A 80 -4.14 10.96 -1.30
C ILE A 80 -5.40 11.69 -0.82
N ASP A 81 -6.27 12.06 -1.75
CA ASP A 81 -7.49 12.79 -1.46
C ASP A 81 -8.53 11.95 -0.71
N GLN A 82 -8.51 10.63 -0.88
CA GLN A 82 -9.36 9.71 -0.14
C GLN A 82 -8.81 9.42 1.27
N GLU A 83 -7.50 9.23 1.40
CA GLU A 83 -6.87 8.83 2.66
C GLU A 83 -6.76 9.97 3.66
N SER A 84 -6.38 11.17 3.20
CA SER A 84 -6.07 12.28 4.10
C SER A 84 -6.66 13.63 3.70
N ASN A 85 -7.30 13.71 2.53
CA ASN A 85 -7.74 14.99 1.96
C ASN A 85 -6.56 16.00 1.88
N PHE A 86 -5.38 15.50 1.48
CA PHE A 86 -4.13 16.28 1.37
C PHE A 86 -3.68 16.90 2.71
N ALA A 87 -3.62 16.08 3.75
CA ALA A 87 -3.03 16.44 5.03
C ALA A 87 -1.97 15.39 5.41
N ALA A 88 -0.77 15.81 5.78
CA ALA A 88 0.28 14.88 6.19
C ALA A 88 -0.05 14.16 7.51
N ASP A 89 -0.70 14.86 8.43
CA ASP A 89 -1.13 14.37 9.74
C ASP A 89 -2.50 15.00 10.10
N PRO A 90 -3.61 14.49 9.51
CA PRO A 90 -4.93 15.05 9.76
C PRO A 90 -5.40 14.79 11.20
N ALA A 91 -6.23 15.70 11.71
CA ALA A 91 -6.93 15.47 12.96
C ALA A 91 -7.97 14.35 12.81
N VAL A 92 -7.99 13.42 13.76
CA VAL A 92 -8.93 12.30 13.79
C VAL A 92 -9.95 12.53 14.92
N PRO A 93 -11.24 12.64 14.61
CA PRO A 93 -12.28 12.77 15.62
C PRO A 93 -12.25 11.59 16.60
N ASN A 94 -12.38 11.90 17.90
CA ASN A 94 -12.43 10.89 18.98
C ASN A 94 -11.20 9.95 19.06
N LEU A 95 -10.05 10.36 18.51
CA LEU A 95 -8.84 9.53 18.43
C LEU A 95 -8.39 8.98 19.80
N GLY A 96 -8.33 9.84 20.82
CA GLY A 96 -7.87 9.44 22.15
C GLY A 96 -8.70 8.31 22.77
N ASN A 97 -10.02 8.41 22.71
CA ASN A 97 -10.91 7.36 23.24
C ASN A 97 -10.83 6.07 22.41
N ALA A 98 -10.76 6.19 21.08
CA ALA A 98 -10.57 5.05 20.20
C ALA A 98 -9.24 4.33 20.47
N ALA A 99 -8.18 5.09 20.75
CA ALA A 99 -6.86 4.55 21.11
C ALA A 99 -6.88 3.83 22.45
N LEU A 100 -7.51 4.41 23.48
CA LEU A 100 -7.68 3.74 24.78
C LEU A 100 -8.42 2.40 24.65
N LYS A 101 -9.53 2.39 23.90
CA LYS A 101 -10.28 1.15 23.63
C LYS A 101 -9.39 0.10 22.95
N ALA A 102 -8.61 0.50 21.95
CA ALA A 102 -7.70 -0.41 21.26
C ALA A 102 -6.56 -0.93 22.15
N ILE A 103 -6.06 -0.12 23.10
CA ILE A 103 -5.13 -0.61 24.14
C ILE A 103 -5.82 -1.71 24.93
N ASP A 104 -7.00 -1.42 25.51
CA ASP A 104 -7.66 -2.36 26.41
C ASP A 104 -7.96 -3.71 25.76
N GLU A 105 -8.33 -3.73 24.48
CA GLU A 105 -8.59 -4.94 23.70
C GLU A 105 -7.33 -5.76 23.41
N LYS A 106 -6.17 -5.13 23.19
CA LYS A 106 -4.95 -5.80 22.71
C LYS A 106 -3.89 -6.02 23.79
N LEU A 107 -3.98 -5.31 24.91
CA LEU A 107 -2.90 -5.24 25.88
C LEU A 107 -2.60 -6.59 26.53
N GLU A 108 -3.64 -7.36 26.89
CA GLU A 108 -3.46 -8.68 27.49
C GLU A 108 -2.88 -9.69 26.50
N ASP A 109 -3.31 -9.66 25.25
CA ASP A 109 -2.76 -10.52 24.20
C ASP A 109 -1.27 -10.21 23.93
N LYS A 110 -0.89 -8.93 24.01
CA LYS A 110 0.49 -8.48 23.73
C LYS A 110 1.44 -8.61 24.92
N LEU A 111 0.96 -8.39 26.16
CA LEU A 111 1.80 -8.35 27.37
C LEU A 111 1.56 -9.50 28.35
N GLY A 112 0.46 -10.25 28.21
CA GLY A 112 -0.03 -11.17 29.23
C GLY A 112 -0.73 -10.45 30.38
N LYS A 113 -1.65 -11.14 31.04
CA LYS A 113 -2.56 -10.59 32.07
C LYS A 113 -1.86 -9.79 33.18
N ASN A 114 -0.76 -10.33 33.73
CA ASN A 114 -0.06 -9.70 34.85
C ASN A 114 0.59 -8.37 34.46
N LEU A 115 1.33 -8.36 33.34
CA LEU A 115 2.04 -7.16 32.88
C LEU A 115 1.06 -6.13 32.31
N ALA A 116 -0.04 -6.57 31.69
CA ALA A 116 -1.13 -5.71 31.28
C ALA A 116 -1.75 -4.95 32.47
N GLY A 117 -1.95 -5.61 33.62
CA GLY A 117 -2.43 -4.94 34.84
C GLY A 117 -1.49 -3.86 35.35
N VAL A 118 -0.18 -4.12 35.34
CA VAL A 118 0.86 -3.11 35.70
C VAL A 118 0.83 -1.94 34.72
N PHE A 119 0.72 -2.23 33.41
CA PHE A 119 0.68 -1.21 32.37
C PHE A 119 -0.57 -0.33 32.48
N ARG A 120 -1.76 -0.91 32.70
CA ARG A 120 -3.00 -0.14 32.95
C ARG A 120 -2.87 0.77 34.17
N THR A 121 -2.39 0.24 35.29
CA THR A 121 -2.16 1.02 36.51
C THR A 121 -1.20 2.19 36.26
N MET A 122 -0.12 1.96 35.49
CA MET A 122 0.80 3.02 35.10
C MET A 122 0.07 4.07 34.24
N LEU A 123 -0.71 3.69 33.22
CA LEU A 123 -1.41 4.63 32.36
C LEU A 123 -2.35 5.56 33.15
N GLU A 124 -3.00 5.02 34.19
CA GLU A 124 -3.93 5.75 35.06
C GLU A 124 -3.22 6.70 36.05
N THR A 125 -2.05 6.31 36.55
CA THR A 125 -1.42 6.98 37.71
C THR A 125 -0.19 7.81 37.36
N ARG A 126 0.44 7.58 36.21
CA ARG A 126 1.71 8.21 35.79
C ARG A 126 1.52 9.13 34.59
N PRO A 127 2.35 10.19 34.46
CA PRO A 127 3.38 10.66 35.40
C PRO A 127 2.84 11.17 36.74
N SER A 128 1.60 11.67 36.75
CA SER A 128 0.86 12.01 37.98
C SER A 128 -0.65 11.82 37.77
N PRO A 129 -1.48 11.67 38.82
CA PRO A 129 -2.93 11.54 38.66
C PRO A 129 -3.60 12.73 37.95
N ALA A 130 -3.03 13.94 38.09
CA ALA A 130 -3.55 15.14 37.43
C ALA A 130 -3.26 15.14 35.92
N ASN A 131 -2.13 14.57 35.49
CA ASN A 131 -1.64 14.54 34.11
C ASN A 131 -1.27 13.11 33.68
N SER A 132 -2.16 12.15 33.90
CA SER A 132 -1.87 10.75 33.61
C SER A 132 -1.76 10.46 32.11
N PHE A 133 -1.12 9.36 31.72
CA PHE A 133 -1.02 8.98 30.31
C PHE A 133 -2.39 8.73 29.69
N ILE A 134 -3.39 8.25 30.43
CA ILE A 134 -4.78 8.21 29.94
C ILE A 134 -5.27 9.61 29.55
N LYS A 135 -5.07 10.62 30.40
CA LYS A 135 -5.47 12.01 30.10
C LYS A 135 -4.71 12.58 28.91
N GLN A 136 -3.41 12.27 28.81
CA GLN A 136 -2.59 12.68 27.66
C GLN A 136 -3.08 12.02 26.37
N ILE A 137 -3.39 10.72 26.39
CA ILE A 137 -3.97 10.00 25.24
C ILE A 137 -5.32 10.59 24.86
N GLN A 138 -6.19 10.93 25.83
CA GLN A 138 -7.48 11.56 25.56
C GLN A 138 -7.35 12.94 24.89
N ALA A 139 -6.26 13.66 25.15
CA ALA A 139 -6.02 14.99 24.63
C ALA A 139 -5.51 15.00 23.17
N VAL A 140 -4.92 13.91 22.68
CA VAL A 140 -4.34 13.84 21.33
C VAL A 140 -5.40 14.07 20.25
N LYS A 141 -4.97 14.72 19.16
CA LYS A 141 -5.83 15.04 18.02
C LYS A 141 -5.36 14.38 16.73
N THR A 142 -4.08 14.02 16.62
CA THR A 142 -3.51 13.44 15.40
C THR A 142 -2.80 12.12 15.67
N GLU A 143 -2.61 11.33 14.62
CA GLU A 143 -1.95 10.03 14.73
C GLU A 143 -0.47 10.19 15.09
N LYS A 144 0.20 11.23 14.57
CA LYS A 144 1.57 11.55 14.95
C LYS A 144 1.70 11.83 16.45
N GLN A 145 0.82 12.65 17.01
CA GLN A 145 0.84 12.96 18.45
C GLN A 145 0.65 11.71 19.29
N LEU A 146 -0.28 10.84 18.88
CA LEU A 146 -0.54 9.58 19.55
C LEU A 146 0.66 8.62 19.47
N ASP A 147 1.27 8.49 18.29
CA ASP A 147 2.46 7.67 18.04
C ASP A 147 3.68 8.16 18.85
N GLU A 148 3.92 9.48 18.90
CA GLU A 148 4.95 10.10 19.73
C GLU A 148 4.71 9.87 21.21
N LEU A 149 3.46 9.98 21.67
CA LEU A 149 3.08 9.74 23.05
C LEU A 149 3.24 8.26 23.43
N TYR A 150 2.84 7.32 22.57
CA TYR A 150 3.05 5.90 22.83
C TYR A 150 4.51 5.56 23.03
N ARG A 151 5.41 6.10 22.19
CA ARG A 151 6.85 5.93 22.38
C ARG A 151 7.31 6.41 23.75
N GLN A 152 6.85 7.60 24.18
CA GLN A 152 7.18 8.13 25.51
C GLN A 152 6.64 7.25 26.64
N ILE A 153 5.42 6.73 26.50
CA ILE A 153 4.81 5.78 27.44
C ILE A 153 5.65 4.51 27.55
N PHE A 154 6.09 3.93 26.43
CA PHE A 154 6.92 2.72 26.44
C PHE A 154 8.33 2.97 26.97
N ASP A 155 8.95 4.09 26.59
CA ASP A 155 10.24 4.51 27.14
C ASP A 155 10.13 4.65 28.68
N TYR A 156 9.07 5.30 29.18
CA TYR A 156 8.80 5.41 30.62
C TYR A 156 8.57 4.06 31.28
N PHE A 157 7.74 3.20 30.68
CA PHE A 157 7.39 1.88 31.23
C PHE A 157 8.63 0.99 31.36
N THR A 158 9.44 0.92 30.30
CA THR A 158 10.64 0.08 30.25
C THR A 158 11.72 0.57 31.23
N GLN A 159 11.95 1.89 31.34
CA GLN A 159 12.91 2.48 32.27
C GLN A 159 12.47 2.32 33.73
N THR A 160 11.19 2.55 34.02
CA THR A 160 10.67 2.59 35.41
C THR A 160 10.50 1.21 36.02
N TYR A 161 9.90 0.28 35.28
CA TYR A 161 9.51 -1.02 35.83
C TYR A 161 10.58 -2.09 35.69
N LYS A 162 11.79 -1.70 35.24
CA LYS A 162 12.98 -2.57 35.08
C LYS A 162 12.61 -3.95 34.55
N VAL A 163 11.75 -3.98 33.54
CA VAL A 163 11.39 -5.21 32.81
C VAL A 163 12.65 -5.69 32.12
N ALA A 164 13.45 -6.46 32.87
CA ALA A 164 14.76 -6.93 32.50
C ALA A 164 14.68 -7.67 31.18
N PRO A 165 15.69 -7.47 30.34
CA PRO A 165 15.53 -6.90 29.02
C PRO A 165 14.50 -7.67 28.18
N LEU A 166 13.28 -7.13 28.02
CA LEU A 166 12.46 -7.39 26.82
C LEU A 166 13.24 -6.99 25.54
N THR A 167 14.36 -6.27 25.70
CA THR A 167 15.39 -6.05 24.69
C THR A 167 16.17 -7.32 24.25
N ASN A 168 16.01 -8.47 24.91
CA ASN A 168 16.51 -9.76 24.38
C ASN A 168 15.53 -10.43 23.40
N ILE A 169 14.26 -10.01 23.37
CA ILE A 169 13.27 -10.45 22.35
C ILE A 169 13.42 -9.65 21.05
N THR A 170 14.05 -8.47 21.10
CA THR A 170 14.44 -7.69 19.92
C THR A 170 15.40 -8.45 19.01
N ARG A 171 16.24 -9.34 19.55
CA ARG A 171 17.20 -10.14 18.76
C ARG A 171 16.59 -11.33 18.03
N LEU A 172 15.42 -11.82 18.45
CA LEU A 172 14.78 -13.00 17.84
C LEU A 172 13.68 -12.63 16.83
N SER A 173 13.11 -11.42 16.92
CA SER A 173 12.00 -10.98 16.05
C SER A 173 12.28 -9.71 15.24
N GLY A 174 13.39 -9.01 15.51
CA GLY A 174 13.75 -7.77 14.80
C GLY A 174 12.88 -6.55 15.11
N GLN A 175 11.87 -6.68 15.98
CA GLN A 175 10.96 -5.60 16.38
C GLN A 175 11.07 -5.29 17.88
N GLY A 176 11.13 -4.00 18.22
CA GLY A 176 11.04 -3.48 19.59
C GLY A 176 9.71 -3.78 20.28
N LEU A 177 9.67 -3.76 21.63
CA LEU A 177 8.44 -3.93 22.40
C LEU A 177 7.45 -2.78 22.16
N ASP A 178 7.98 -1.57 22.00
CA ASP A 178 7.27 -0.38 21.55
C ASP A 178 6.54 -0.62 20.23
N GLU A 179 7.16 -1.37 19.30
CA GLU A 179 6.56 -1.70 18.01
C GLU A 179 5.43 -2.74 18.10
N ARG A 180 5.51 -3.66 19.06
CA ARG A 180 4.49 -4.71 19.25
C ARG A 180 3.17 -4.20 19.82
N ILE A 181 3.22 -3.07 20.54
CA ILE A 181 2.09 -2.58 21.32
C ILE A 181 1.61 -1.22 20.81
N ASN A 182 2.44 -0.47 20.07
CA ASN A 182 1.99 0.75 19.40
C ASN A 182 0.85 0.40 18.41
N PRO A 183 -0.39 0.82 18.69
CA PRO A 183 -1.53 0.46 17.86
C PRO A 183 -1.56 1.24 16.54
N VAL A 184 -0.69 2.25 16.37
CA VAL A 184 -0.58 3.04 15.14
C VAL A 184 0.39 2.33 14.19
N THR A 185 -0.18 1.55 13.28
CA THR A 185 0.58 0.78 12.29
C THR A 185 0.46 1.33 10.87
N THR A 186 -0.56 2.13 10.57
CA THR A 186 -0.70 2.88 9.31
C THR A 186 -0.43 4.36 9.56
N LEU A 187 0.34 4.99 8.67
CA LEU A 187 0.89 6.33 8.91
C LEU A 187 0.78 7.25 7.70
N GLY A 188 0.72 8.56 7.98
CA GLY A 188 0.94 9.62 7.01
C GLY A 188 -0.23 9.90 6.06
N SER A 189 0.04 10.76 5.08
CA SER A 189 -0.93 11.27 4.10
C SER A 189 -1.59 10.21 3.22
N MET A 190 -0.98 9.03 3.11
CA MET A 190 -1.46 7.91 2.31
C MET A 190 -1.66 6.62 3.14
N GLN A 191 -1.67 6.72 4.48
CA GLN A 191 -2.01 5.62 5.40
C GLN A 191 -1.24 4.31 5.13
N VAL A 192 0.08 4.43 4.99
CA VAL A 192 0.94 3.27 4.65
C VAL A 192 1.29 2.49 5.91
N HIS A 193 1.20 1.16 5.83
CA HIS A 193 1.60 0.27 6.92
C HIS A 193 3.12 0.36 7.18
N ILE A 194 3.53 0.47 8.43
CA ILE A 194 4.94 0.64 8.82
C ILE A 194 5.81 -0.50 8.28
N ASP A 195 5.35 -1.75 8.31
CA ASP A 195 6.12 -2.87 7.78
C ASP A 195 6.39 -2.75 6.28
N TYR A 196 5.46 -2.20 5.51
CA TYR A 196 5.71 -1.92 4.10
C TYR A 196 6.84 -0.90 3.95
N ALA A 197 6.79 0.19 4.72
CA ALA A 197 7.83 1.22 4.69
C ALA A 197 9.20 0.69 5.16
N ARG A 198 9.22 -0.22 6.14
CA ARG A 198 10.44 -0.89 6.61
C ARG A 198 11.11 -1.71 5.52
N SER A 199 10.33 -2.46 4.74
CA SER A 199 10.84 -3.26 3.62
C SER A 199 11.30 -2.42 2.43
N HIS A 200 10.92 -1.13 2.35
CA HIS A 200 11.19 -0.26 1.21
C HIS A 200 11.83 1.07 1.64
N ARG A 201 12.67 1.04 2.69
CA ARG A 201 13.32 2.25 3.22
C ARG A 201 14.08 2.99 2.11
N ARG A 202 13.78 4.28 1.94
CA ARG A 202 14.46 5.13 0.95
C ARG A 202 15.87 5.56 1.36
N ALA A 203 16.18 5.46 2.65
CA ALA A 203 17.51 5.71 3.19
C ALA A 203 17.74 4.84 4.45
N SER A 204 19.01 4.70 4.85
CA SER A 204 19.35 4.07 6.13
C SER A 204 18.90 4.97 7.28
N MET A 205 17.91 4.53 8.05
CA MET A 205 17.32 5.30 9.15
C MET A 205 16.73 4.38 10.22
N SER A 206 16.62 4.88 11.45
CA SER A 206 15.95 4.15 12.53
C SER A 206 14.45 4.01 12.28
N ASP A 207 13.74 3.12 12.99
CA ASP A 207 12.27 3.05 12.88
C ASP A 207 11.59 4.33 13.38
N ARG A 208 12.18 4.99 14.38
CA ARG A 208 11.70 6.29 14.90
C ARG A 208 11.77 7.36 13.80
N ASP A 209 12.90 7.42 13.09
CA ASP A 209 13.08 8.36 11.97
C ASP A 209 12.19 7.98 10.78
N LEU A 210 11.99 6.69 10.52
CA LEU A 210 11.06 6.21 9.49
C LEU A 210 9.62 6.63 9.76
N ARG A 211 9.16 6.53 11.01
CA ARG A 211 7.84 7.02 11.41
C ARG A 211 7.74 8.53 11.27
N ALA A 212 8.75 9.27 11.70
CA ALA A 212 8.81 10.72 11.52
C ALA A 212 8.77 11.11 10.03
N ASP A 213 9.48 10.37 9.18
CA ASP A 213 9.48 10.55 7.73
C ASP A 213 8.09 10.29 7.13
N LEU A 214 7.42 9.19 7.52
CA LEU A 214 6.05 8.87 7.07
C LEU A 214 5.03 9.97 7.41
N TYR A 215 5.21 10.68 8.54
CA TYR A 215 4.35 11.82 8.89
C TYR A 215 4.74 13.13 8.19
N SER A 216 5.86 13.18 7.48
CA SER A 216 6.18 14.31 6.60
C SER A 216 5.33 14.23 5.32
N GLN A 217 5.13 15.39 4.67
CA GLN A 217 4.44 15.44 3.38
C GLN A 217 5.13 14.52 2.36
N TYR A 218 6.43 14.72 2.16
CA TYR A 218 7.23 13.96 1.22
C TYR A 218 7.26 12.46 1.55
N GLY A 219 7.59 12.08 2.78
CA GLY A 219 7.72 10.67 3.15
C GLY A 219 6.40 9.92 3.05
N GLY A 220 5.30 10.51 3.54
CA GLY A 220 3.96 9.92 3.39
C GLY A 220 3.56 9.70 1.93
N LEU A 221 3.87 10.66 1.04
CA LEU A 221 3.67 10.52 -0.39
C LEU A 221 4.60 9.46 -1.01
N TYR A 222 5.87 9.46 -0.66
CA TYR A 222 6.87 8.55 -1.25
C TYR A 222 6.45 7.10 -1.04
N TYR A 223 6.20 6.71 0.22
CA TYR A 223 5.85 5.33 0.54
C TYR A 223 4.47 4.95 -0.01
N GLY A 224 3.52 5.89 -0.06
CA GLY A 224 2.18 5.65 -0.59
C GLY A 224 2.19 5.48 -2.11
N ILE A 225 2.86 6.37 -2.84
CA ILE A 225 3.04 6.29 -4.30
C ILE A 225 3.83 5.05 -4.67
N HIS A 226 4.91 4.75 -3.93
CA HIS A 226 5.67 3.51 -4.11
C HIS A 226 4.73 2.30 -4.00
N ARG A 227 3.99 2.17 -2.88
CA ARG A 227 3.03 1.08 -2.69
C ARG A 227 1.97 0.99 -3.77
N LEU A 228 1.49 2.13 -4.24
CA LEU A 228 0.38 2.22 -5.19
C LEU A 228 0.81 1.87 -6.62
N LEU A 229 1.98 2.31 -7.07
CA LEU A 229 2.33 2.37 -8.50
C LEU A 229 3.58 1.56 -8.90
N THR A 230 4.43 1.13 -7.98
CA THR A 230 5.67 0.41 -8.37
C THR A 230 5.49 -1.10 -8.54
N TYR A 231 4.31 -1.64 -8.20
CA TYR A 231 3.99 -3.03 -8.48
C TYR A 231 3.22 -3.19 -9.81
N PRO A 232 3.67 -4.09 -10.70
CA PRO A 232 3.01 -4.35 -11.96
C PRO A 232 1.69 -5.06 -11.72
N ALA A 233 0.60 -4.54 -12.29
CA ALA A 233 -0.67 -5.24 -12.32
C ALA A 233 -1.38 -4.91 -13.63
N ASN A 234 -1.79 -5.96 -14.34
CA ASN A 234 -2.45 -5.86 -15.64
C ASN A 234 -3.96 -5.70 -15.47
N TYR A 235 -4.36 -4.73 -14.65
CA TYR A 235 -5.78 -4.42 -14.45
C TYR A 235 -6.31 -3.61 -15.63
N ASP A 236 -7.44 -4.07 -16.18
CA ASP A 236 -8.20 -3.38 -17.22
C ASP A 236 -8.81 -2.06 -16.70
N LYS A 237 -8.99 -1.95 -15.38
CA LYS A 237 -9.54 -0.77 -14.72
C LYS A 237 -8.67 -0.36 -13.52
N PRO A 238 -8.36 0.93 -13.36
CA PRO A 238 -7.70 1.46 -12.16
C PRO A 238 -8.44 1.12 -10.85
N LEU A 239 -9.77 0.91 -10.93
CA LEU A 239 -10.62 0.48 -9.82
C LEU A 239 -10.03 -0.69 -9.03
N TYR A 240 -9.48 -1.71 -9.69
CA TYR A 240 -8.90 -2.87 -9.01
C TYR A 240 -7.58 -2.53 -8.29
N ARG A 241 -6.80 -1.58 -8.80
CA ARG A 241 -5.63 -1.06 -8.08
C ARG A 241 -6.04 -0.26 -6.84
N PHE A 242 -7.16 0.46 -6.89
CA PHE A 242 -7.70 1.14 -5.71
C PHE A 242 -8.21 0.15 -4.66
N ALA A 243 -8.85 -0.94 -5.10
CA ALA A 243 -9.25 -2.04 -4.23
C ALA A 243 -8.02 -2.71 -3.57
N ASP A 244 -6.99 -3.02 -4.34
CA ASP A 244 -5.71 -3.54 -3.82
C ASP A 244 -5.05 -2.59 -2.81
N TYR A 245 -5.13 -1.28 -3.02
CA TYR A 245 -4.57 -0.33 -2.08
C TYR A 245 -5.18 -0.51 -0.68
N ASN A 246 -6.50 -0.75 -0.62
CA ASN A 246 -7.24 -0.99 0.61
C ASN A 246 -7.07 -2.41 1.16
N SER A 247 -7.28 -3.44 0.36
CA SER A 247 -7.34 -4.84 0.83
C SER A 247 -6.00 -5.59 0.75
N GLY A 248 -4.94 -4.95 0.26
CA GLY A 248 -3.62 -5.55 0.11
C GLY A 248 -3.24 -5.81 -1.35
N MET A 249 -1.93 -5.79 -1.61
CA MET A 249 -1.36 -5.91 -2.95
C MET A 249 -1.80 -7.22 -3.62
N TYR A 250 -2.31 -7.13 -4.85
CA TYR A 250 -2.89 -8.20 -5.67
C TYR A 250 -4.19 -8.84 -5.14
N SER A 251 -4.85 -8.25 -4.14
CA SER A 251 -6.09 -8.81 -3.59
C SER A 251 -7.17 -8.99 -4.67
N SER A 252 -7.30 -8.08 -5.63
CA SER A 252 -8.30 -8.18 -6.71
C SER A 252 -8.05 -9.38 -7.64
N ARG A 253 -6.78 -9.68 -7.93
CA ARG A 253 -6.38 -10.87 -8.71
C ARG A 253 -6.62 -12.14 -7.91
N ASN A 254 -6.29 -12.11 -6.62
CA ASN A 254 -6.43 -13.26 -5.74
C ASN A 254 -7.91 -13.57 -5.45
N ALA A 255 -8.76 -12.55 -5.35
CA ALA A 255 -10.21 -12.69 -5.26
C ALA A 255 -10.76 -13.40 -6.51
N ALA A 256 -10.28 -13.04 -7.70
CA ALA A 256 -10.66 -13.73 -8.93
C ALA A 256 -10.19 -15.20 -8.93
N PHE A 257 -9.02 -15.48 -8.37
CA PHE A 257 -8.57 -16.85 -8.12
C PHE A 257 -9.48 -17.61 -7.15
N GLN A 258 -9.84 -17.03 -6.01
CA GLN A 258 -10.76 -17.63 -5.04
C GLN A 258 -12.12 -17.92 -5.68
N GLN A 259 -12.65 -17.00 -6.50
CA GLN A 259 -13.92 -17.21 -7.22
C GLN A 259 -13.85 -18.40 -8.19
N ARG A 260 -12.71 -18.60 -8.87
CA ARG A 260 -12.49 -19.79 -9.71
C ARG A 260 -12.53 -21.07 -8.88
N VAL A 261 -11.81 -21.10 -7.76
CA VAL A 261 -11.79 -22.26 -6.86
C VAL A 261 -13.19 -22.54 -6.30
N ALA A 262 -13.91 -21.52 -5.85
CA ALA A 262 -15.30 -21.65 -5.36
C ALA A 262 -16.21 -22.25 -6.44
N THR A 263 -16.10 -21.76 -7.68
CA THR A 263 -16.88 -22.26 -8.82
C THR A 263 -16.56 -23.72 -9.15
N LEU A 264 -15.28 -24.08 -9.23
CA LEU A 264 -14.82 -25.43 -9.57
C LEU A 264 -15.19 -26.47 -8.51
N THR A 265 -15.23 -26.05 -7.24
CA THR A 265 -15.45 -26.96 -6.10
C THR A 265 -16.88 -26.96 -5.58
N GLY A 266 -17.69 -25.97 -5.94
CA GLY A 266 -19.03 -25.74 -5.36
C GLY A 266 -19.01 -25.30 -3.89
N GLN A 267 -17.83 -24.98 -3.33
CA GLN A 267 -17.71 -24.54 -1.93
C GLN A 267 -17.89 -23.03 -1.82
N THR A 268 -18.57 -22.59 -0.75
CA THR A 268 -18.60 -21.19 -0.35
C THR A 268 -17.25 -20.80 0.24
N LEU A 269 -16.57 -19.83 -0.38
CA LEU A 269 -15.29 -19.28 0.07
C LEU A 269 -15.43 -17.77 0.31
N ALA A 270 -14.62 -17.24 1.23
CA ALA A 270 -14.41 -15.80 1.33
C ALA A 270 -13.67 -15.33 0.07
N ILE A 271 -14.19 -14.28 -0.57
CA ILE A 271 -13.63 -13.68 -1.79
C ILE A 271 -12.86 -12.41 -1.41
N ASP A 272 -12.00 -12.52 -0.40
CA ASP A 272 -11.29 -11.41 0.26
C ASP A 272 -9.91 -11.11 -0.37
N GLY A 273 -9.39 -11.99 -1.23
CA GLY A 273 -8.07 -11.87 -1.83
C GLY A 273 -6.90 -12.43 -1.01
N ASP A 274 -7.17 -12.99 0.18
CA ASP A 274 -6.17 -13.67 1.01
C ASP A 274 -6.26 -15.19 0.80
N LEU A 275 -5.24 -15.78 0.17
CA LEU A 275 -5.18 -17.23 -0.06
C LEU A 275 -4.63 -17.95 1.17
N LEU A 276 -3.93 -17.27 2.06
CA LEU A 276 -3.43 -17.74 3.34
C LEU A 276 -4.09 -17.03 4.52
N LEU A 277 -4.05 -17.65 5.70
CA LEU A 277 -4.40 -16.96 6.95
C LEU A 277 -3.18 -16.20 7.47
N TYR A 278 -3.40 -15.02 8.04
CA TYR A 278 -2.33 -14.15 8.53
C TYR A 278 -2.50 -13.79 10.00
N ASN A 279 -1.38 -13.55 10.69
CA ASN A 279 -1.33 -12.84 11.96
C ASN A 279 -0.17 -11.84 11.89
N ASP A 280 -0.46 -10.56 12.11
CA ASP A 280 0.52 -9.46 12.01
C ASP A 280 1.39 -9.56 10.74
N GLY A 281 0.75 -9.74 9.58
CA GLY A 281 1.42 -9.84 8.26
C GLY A 281 2.16 -11.16 8.00
N THR A 282 2.23 -12.07 8.97
CA THR A 282 2.90 -13.36 8.83
C THR A 282 1.91 -14.48 8.50
N PRO A 283 2.14 -15.30 7.45
CA PRO A 283 1.29 -16.43 7.15
C PRO A 283 1.29 -17.48 8.26
N LEU A 284 0.10 -17.88 8.73
CA LEU A 284 -0.09 -18.92 9.73
C LEU A 284 0.08 -20.32 9.15
N ASN A 285 0.58 -21.27 9.94
CA ASN A 285 0.67 -22.69 9.53
C ASN A 285 -0.72 -23.32 9.31
N LYS A 286 -1.75 -22.78 9.97
CA LYS A 286 -3.14 -23.17 9.74
C LYS A 286 -3.54 -22.83 8.31
N LYS A 287 -4.12 -23.80 7.60
CA LYS A 287 -4.59 -23.63 6.23
C LYS A 287 -5.86 -22.79 6.19
N SER A 288 -5.98 -21.93 5.19
CA SER A 288 -7.21 -21.22 4.88
C SER A 288 -8.24 -22.18 4.24
N ALA A 289 -9.51 -21.76 4.19
CA ALA A 289 -10.53 -22.50 3.45
C ALA A 289 -10.17 -22.60 1.95
N THR A 290 -9.65 -21.51 1.37
CA THR A 290 -9.17 -21.46 -0.01
C THR A 290 -8.04 -22.46 -0.27
N GLU A 291 -7.07 -22.56 0.64
CA GLU A 291 -5.97 -23.52 0.53
C GLU A 291 -6.48 -24.96 0.59
N ILE A 292 -7.36 -25.28 1.54
CA ILE A 292 -7.98 -26.62 1.66
C ILE A 292 -8.76 -26.98 0.40
N ALA A 293 -9.59 -26.05 -0.12
CA ALA A 293 -10.39 -26.27 -1.32
C ALA A 293 -9.49 -26.48 -2.56
N THR A 294 -8.42 -25.71 -2.69
CA THR A 294 -7.45 -25.83 -3.79
C THR A 294 -6.69 -27.14 -3.74
N ILE A 295 -6.27 -27.60 -2.55
CA ILE A 295 -5.61 -28.90 -2.37
C ILE A 295 -6.54 -30.03 -2.82
N LYS A 296 -7.81 -30.03 -2.40
CA LYS A 296 -8.79 -31.05 -2.79
C LYS A 296 -9.06 -31.05 -4.29
N LEU A 297 -9.23 -29.86 -4.88
CA LEU A 297 -9.45 -29.67 -6.32
C LEU A 297 -8.29 -30.21 -7.16
N LEU A 298 -7.06 -29.86 -6.80
CA LEU A 298 -5.88 -30.20 -7.59
C LEU A 298 -5.36 -31.62 -7.33
N ALA A 299 -5.80 -32.28 -6.26
CA ALA A 299 -5.48 -33.69 -6.02
C ALA A 299 -6.11 -34.62 -7.08
N THR A 300 -7.25 -34.24 -7.66
CA THR A 300 -7.99 -35.02 -8.66
C THR A 300 -7.81 -34.52 -10.10
N ALA A 301 -7.02 -33.45 -10.30
CA ALA A 301 -6.71 -32.93 -11.63
C ALA A 301 -5.86 -33.92 -12.43
N THR A 302 -5.96 -33.87 -13.76
CA THR A 302 -5.15 -34.71 -14.66
C THR A 302 -3.65 -34.57 -14.43
N LYS A 303 -3.20 -33.38 -13.99
CA LYS A 303 -1.85 -33.11 -13.51
C LYS A 303 -1.95 -32.69 -12.04
N PRO A 304 -1.84 -33.62 -11.08
CA PRO A 304 -1.98 -33.28 -9.68
C PRO A 304 -0.89 -32.31 -9.20
N VAL A 305 -1.27 -31.36 -8.34
CA VAL A 305 -0.34 -30.42 -7.70
C VAL A 305 -0.27 -30.76 -6.21
N SER A 306 0.93 -31.05 -5.71
CA SER A 306 1.11 -31.44 -4.30
C SER A 306 0.73 -30.30 -3.35
N GLU A 307 0.23 -30.63 -2.16
CA GLU A 307 -0.05 -29.66 -1.10
C GLU A 307 1.14 -28.74 -0.80
N ARG A 308 2.35 -29.30 -0.73
CA ARG A 308 3.59 -28.53 -0.50
C ARG A 308 3.81 -27.49 -1.59
N GLN A 309 3.55 -27.86 -2.85
CA GLN A 309 3.68 -26.95 -3.98
C GLN A 309 2.61 -25.85 -3.92
N ILE A 310 1.35 -26.20 -3.62
CA ILE A 310 0.25 -25.22 -3.46
C ILE A 310 0.60 -24.20 -2.37
N ARG A 311 1.06 -24.66 -1.21
CA ARG A 311 1.46 -23.78 -0.12
C ARG A 311 2.63 -22.87 -0.53
N SER A 312 3.63 -23.41 -1.24
CA SER A 312 4.76 -22.64 -1.76
C SER A 312 4.33 -21.56 -2.76
N ASP A 313 3.38 -21.90 -3.65
CA ASP A 313 2.81 -20.98 -4.62
C ASP A 313 1.96 -19.89 -3.94
N PHE A 314 1.12 -20.26 -2.96
CA PHE A 314 0.29 -19.31 -2.22
C PHE A 314 1.12 -18.33 -1.39
N LYS A 315 2.31 -18.70 -0.91
CA LYS A 315 3.24 -17.73 -0.28
C LYS A 315 3.67 -16.60 -1.22
N LYS A 316 3.48 -16.75 -2.53
CA LYS A 316 3.76 -15.70 -3.53
C LYS A 316 2.56 -14.80 -3.80
N GLU A 317 1.42 -14.99 -3.12
CA GLU A 317 0.15 -14.29 -3.41
C GLU A 317 0.23 -12.76 -3.41
N LYS A 318 1.19 -12.18 -2.68
CA LYS A 318 1.43 -10.72 -2.63
C LYS A 318 2.45 -10.24 -3.66
N THR A 319 2.83 -11.08 -4.61
CA THR A 319 3.80 -10.77 -5.68
C THR A 319 3.20 -11.03 -7.05
N GLN A 320 3.82 -10.46 -8.09
CA GLN A 320 3.43 -10.75 -9.47
C GLN A 320 3.61 -12.24 -9.79
N GLY A 321 4.66 -12.86 -9.27
CA GLY A 321 5.05 -14.24 -9.60
C GLY A 321 4.01 -15.31 -9.30
N PHE A 322 3.00 -15.02 -8.45
CA PHE A 322 1.91 -15.96 -8.20
C PHE A 322 1.16 -16.38 -9.47
N GLU A 323 0.91 -15.44 -10.39
CA GLU A 323 0.16 -15.73 -11.62
C GLU A 323 0.91 -16.65 -12.59
N ASN A 324 2.22 -16.81 -12.36
CA ASN A 324 3.07 -17.69 -13.14
C ASN A 324 3.19 -19.10 -12.54
N THR A 325 2.65 -19.32 -11.34
CA THR A 325 2.75 -20.61 -10.63
C THR A 325 1.94 -21.71 -11.30
N VAL A 326 2.34 -22.97 -11.04
CA VAL A 326 1.60 -24.15 -11.49
C VAL A 326 0.19 -24.12 -10.92
N THR A 327 0.05 -23.83 -9.62
CA THR A 327 -1.26 -23.75 -8.96
C THR A 327 -2.20 -22.75 -9.64
N TYR A 328 -1.73 -21.53 -9.91
CA TYR A 328 -2.54 -20.50 -10.57
C TYR A 328 -3.00 -20.92 -11.98
N ARG A 329 -2.05 -21.41 -12.79
CA ARG A 329 -2.32 -21.80 -14.18
C ARG A 329 -3.26 -23.00 -14.24
N THR A 330 -3.04 -24.04 -13.44
CA THR A 330 -3.89 -25.24 -13.44
C THR A 330 -5.32 -24.92 -13.01
N VAL A 331 -5.54 -24.11 -11.97
CA VAL A 331 -6.90 -23.68 -11.58
C VAL A 331 -7.56 -22.87 -12.69
N SER A 332 -6.82 -21.97 -13.34
CA SER A 332 -7.35 -21.17 -14.45
C SER A 332 -7.74 -22.03 -15.65
N GLU A 333 -6.89 -22.98 -16.04
CA GLU A 333 -7.17 -23.92 -17.14
C GLU A 333 -8.38 -24.82 -16.85
N LEU A 334 -8.51 -25.32 -15.62
CA LEU A 334 -9.66 -26.11 -15.20
C LEU A 334 -10.95 -25.29 -15.26
N PHE A 335 -10.91 -24.05 -14.78
CA PHE A 335 -12.07 -23.15 -14.82
C PHE A 335 -12.49 -22.85 -16.25
N ASP A 336 -11.54 -22.51 -17.12
CA ASP A 336 -11.81 -22.19 -18.51
C ASP A 336 -12.43 -23.39 -19.24
N LYS A 337 -11.92 -24.61 -18.97
CA LYS A 337 -12.45 -25.86 -19.53
C LYS A 337 -13.86 -26.19 -19.02
N GLN A 338 -14.14 -26.02 -17.73
CA GLN A 338 -15.45 -26.36 -17.15
C GLN A 338 -16.53 -25.36 -17.57
N THR A 339 -16.19 -24.07 -17.66
CA THR A 339 -17.17 -23.00 -17.90
C THR A 339 -17.29 -22.59 -19.37
N GLY A 340 -16.32 -22.97 -20.21
CA GLY A 340 -16.23 -22.51 -21.60
C GLY A 340 -15.93 -21.02 -21.74
N ARG A 341 -15.48 -20.35 -20.66
CA ARG A 341 -15.20 -18.91 -20.63
C ARG A 341 -13.79 -18.66 -20.12
N LYS A 342 -13.10 -17.71 -20.73
CA LYS A 342 -11.79 -17.27 -20.24
C LYS A 342 -11.93 -16.65 -18.86
N SER A 343 -11.07 -17.06 -17.93
CA SER A 343 -11.06 -16.54 -16.57
C SER A 343 -10.76 -15.04 -16.51
N THR A 344 -11.56 -14.33 -15.72
CA THR A 344 -11.36 -12.91 -15.41
C THR A 344 -10.09 -12.73 -14.57
N TYR A 345 -9.26 -11.74 -14.92
CA TYR A 345 -8.00 -11.50 -14.22
C TYR A 345 -8.18 -10.92 -12.81
N ALA A 346 -9.15 -10.02 -12.63
CA ALA A 346 -9.39 -9.32 -11.38
C ALA A 346 -10.89 -9.12 -11.13
N ILE A 347 -11.30 -9.21 -9.87
CA ILE A 347 -12.65 -8.84 -9.40
C ILE A 347 -12.52 -8.02 -8.12
N MET A 348 -13.60 -7.36 -7.70
CA MET A 348 -13.63 -6.60 -6.45
C MET A 348 -13.54 -7.56 -5.25
N PRO A 349 -12.53 -7.43 -4.37
CA PRO A 349 -12.48 -8.18 -3.13
C PRO A 349 -13.62 -7.80 -2.19
N GLN A 350 -14.10 -8.78 -1.43
CA GLN A 350 -15.18 -8.65 -0.45
C GLN A 350 -14.59 -8.56 0.97
N VAL A 351 -13.87 -7.47 1.24
CA VAL A 351 -13.27 -7.22 2.56
C VAL A 351 -14.08 -6.15 3.29
N VAL A 352 -14.47 -6.48 4.52
CA VAL A 352 -15.07 -5.52 5.46
C VAL A 352 -13.97 -4.66 6.07
N ILE A 353 -14.16 -3.35 6.02
CA ILE A 353 -13.30 -2.35 6.64
C ILE A 353 -13.97 -1.93 7.95
N SER A 354 -13.39 -2.40 9.06
CA SER A 354 -13.83 -2.08 10.41
C SER A 354 -12.69 -1.44 11.20
N GLY A 355 -13.03 -0.62 12.19
CA GLY A 355 -12.02 -0.06 13.06
C GLY A 355 -12.60 0.87 14.12
N PRO A 356 -11.89 1.06 15.24
CA PRO A 356 -12.36 1.87 16.36
C PRO A 356 -12.51 3.37 16.01
N LYS A 357 -11.90 3.79 14.90
CA LYS A 357 -11.96 5.16 14.36
C LYS A 357 -13.13 5.38 13.39
N LEU A 358 -13.82 4.30 12.98
CA LEU A 358 -14.88 4.36 11.98
C LEU A 358 -16.25 4.43 12.65
N SER A 359 -17.16 5.23 12.08
CA SER A 359 -18.53 5.37 12.60
C SER A 359 -19.41 4.14 12.34
N ARG A 360 -19.01 3.30 11.38
CA ARG A 360 -19.64 2.05 10.97
C ARG A 360 -18.65 1.24 10.13
N ASP A 361 -19.02 0.00 9.83
CA ASP A 361 -18.29 -0.80 8.86
C ASP A 361 -18.49 -0.27 7.43
N PHE A 362 -17.40 -0.34 6.65
CA PHE A 362 -17.39 -0.11 5.23
C PHE A 362 -16.86 -1.36 4.52
N ASP A 363 -16.70 -1.32 3.21
CA ASP A 363 -16.10 -2.40 2.44
C ASP A 363 -15.13 -1.85 1.38
N THR A 364 -14.34 -2.74 0.81
CA THR A 364 -13.39 -2.39 -0.25
C THR A 364 -14.07 -1.77 -1.46
N ASN A 365 -15.30 -2.19 -1.79
CA ASN A 365 -16.05 -1.61 -2.90
C ASN A 365 -16.36 -0.14 -2.64
N TRP A 366 -16.78 0.23 -1.42
CA TRP A 366 -16.99 1.61 -1.00
C TRP A 366 -15.70 2.42 -1.16
N PHE A 367 -14.56 1.90 -0.70
CA PHE A 367 -13.29 2.59 -0.82
C PHE A 367 -12.91 2.80 -2.30
N ALA A 368 -12.86 1.72 -3.07
CA ALA A 368 -12.39 1.73 -4.45
C ALA A 368 -13.25 2.61 -5.35
N THR A 369 -14.58 2.57 -5.21
CA THR A 369 -15.50 3.42 -5.99
C THR A 369 -15.41 4.90 -5.63
N ARG A 370 -15.11 5.23 -4.36
CA ARG A 370 -14.87 6.61 -3.92
C ARG A 370 -13.57 7.16 -4.49
N VAL A 371 -12.50 6.36 -4.48
CA VAL A 371 -11.23 6.71 -5.15
C VAL A 371 -11.43 6.86 -6.65
N ASP A 372 -12.13 5.93 -7.30
CA ASP A 372 -12.39 6.00 -8.74
C ASP A 372 -13.15 7.28 -9.11
N LYS A 373 -14.17 7.69 -8.34
CA LYS A 373 -14.83 8.97 -8.57
C LYS A 373 -13.86 10.17 -8.53
N ARG A 374 -12.91 10.19 -7.61
CA ARG A 374 -11.88 11.24 -7.51
C ARG A 374 -10.91 11.18 -8.70
N TYR A 375 -10.52 9.96 -9.08
CA TYR A 375 -9.69 9.71 -10.25
C TYR A 375 -10.36 10.23 -11.54
N GLN A 376 -11.63 9.87 -11.78
CA GLN A 376 -12.38 10.33 -12.95
C GLN A 376 -12.50 11.86 -12.98
N ASN A 377 -12.73 12.51 -11.84
CA ASN A 377 -12.77 13.98 -11.76
C ASN A 377 -11.41 14.62 -12.11
N CYS A 378 -10.31 14.01 -11.65
CA CYS A 378 -8.96 14.46 -12.00
C CYS A 378 -8.69 14.27 -13.50
N ILE A 379 -9.03 13.10 -14.07
CA ILE A 379 -8.88 12.84 -15.51
C ILE A 379 -9.72 13.79 -16.35
N ALA A 380 -10.96 14.07 -15.96
CA ALA A 380 -11.81 15.04 -16.64
C ALA A 380 -11.18 16.45 -16.63
N THR A 381 -10.52 16.81 -15.52
CA THR A 381 -9.77 18.07 -15.40
C THR A 381 -8.56 18.08 -16.32
N ALA A 382 -7.79 16.99 -16.38
CA ALA A 382 -6.64 16.86 -17.28
C ALA A 382 -7.07 17.00 -18.76
N LYS A 383 -8.15 16.33 -19.17
CA LYS A 383 -8.73 16.44 -20.53
C LYS A 383 -9.10 17.87 -20.87
N ARG A 384 -9.81 18.56 -19.97
CA ARG A 384 -10.20 19.97 -20.13
C ARG A 384 -8.98 20.89 -20.29
N LEU A 385 -7.90 20.59 -19.59
CA LEU A 385 -6.64 21.34 -19.64
C LEU A 385 -5.69 20.89 -20.77
N LYS A 386 -6.09 19.88 -21.57
CA LYS A 386 -5.27 19.25 -22.63
C LYS A 386 -3.95 18.68 -22.10
N LEU A 387 -4.04 17.95 -20.98
CA LEU A 387 -2.93 17.32 -20.26
C LEU A 387 -2.96 15.79 -20.30
N SER A 388 -3.82 15.19 -21.14
CA SER A 388 -4.15 13.75 -21.17
C SER A 388 -4.55 13.26 -22.55
#